data_AF-A0A537BHT5-F1
#
_entry.id   AF-A0A537BHT5-F1
#
_cell.length_a   1.000
_cell.length_b   1.000
_cell.length_c   1.000
_cell.angle_alpha   90.00
_cell.angle_beta   90.00
_cell.angle_gamma   90.00
#
_symmetry.space_group_name_H-M   'P 1'
#
loop_
_entity.id
_entity.type
_entity.pdbx_description
1 polymer ?
#
loop_
_entity_poly.entity_id
_entity_poly.type
_entity_poly.pdbx_seq_one_letter_code
_entity_poly.pdbx_strand_id
1 'polypeptide(L)'
;AYEVLTAFFLEATFLGVMLFGMNRVPGWMHVTCAVIVAFGTTVSAFWILALNSWMQTPAGYTIENGALIAGSWWEVIFNPSFPYRFVHMLLASGITAAFLVAGLSAWRLLKAPDDAAARGTLRFGAQLAAVLVPLQILAGDLHGLNTLEHQPAKIAAVEALWETQEGAPLVLFAIPDDDKRLNRFAVEVPRGAALVLTHRIDGELKGIDAFKDHPQVAPVFFAFRVMVGMGVLMLILSWSGSFVLRSRTPRWLLWAFAGFTFSGWIAVLAGWLVTEIGRQPWLVSGILRTADAVGDAGGAKLGASLTAYIGTYAVLLLAYRITAAFLVAGLSAWRLLKAPDDAAARGTLRFGAQLAAVLVPLQILAGDLHGLNTLEHQPAKIAAVEALWETQEGAPLVLFAIPDDDKRLNRFAVEVPRGAALVLTHRIDGELKGIDAFKDHPQVAPVFFAFRVMVGMGVLMLILSWSGSFVLRSRTPRWLLWAFAGFTFSGWIAVLAGWLVTEIGRQPWLVSGILRTADAVGDAGGAKLGASLTAYIGTYAVLLLAYMVTLTHMARK
;
A
#
# COMPACT_ATOMS: atom_id res chain seq x y z
N ALA A 1 -10.70 -8.59 15.84
CA ALA A 1 -10.12 -8.00 17.07
C ALA A 1 -8.79 -8.66 17.45
N TYR A 2 -8.74 -10.00 17.64
CA TYR A 2 -7.50 -10.70 18.01
C TYR A 2 -6.32 -10.51 17.03
N GLU A 3 -6.58 -10.51 15.72
CA GLU A 3 -5.57 -10.19 14.70
C GLU A 3 -4.88 -8.84 14.97
N VAL A 4 -5.67 -7.78 15.12
CA VAL A 4 -5.16 -6.42 15.37
C VAL A 4 -4.38 -6.33 16.68
N LEU A 5 -4.88 -6.97 17.74
CA LEU A 5 -4.27 -6.87 19.07
C LEU A 5 -2.97 -7.68 19.22
N THR A 6 -2.84 -8.82 18.54
CA THR A 6 -1.73 -9.76 18.76
C THR A 6 -0.67 -9.73 17.67
N ALA A 7 -1.06 -9.56 16.40
CA ALA A 7 -0.13 -9.61 15.27
C ALA A 7 0.43 -8.23 14.93
N PHE A 8 -0.43 -7.21 14.87
CA PHE A 8 -0.05 -5.89 14.34
C PHE A 8 0.96 -5.16 15.23
N PHE A 9 0.79 -5.21 16.56
CA PHE A 9 1.73 -4.60 17.49
C PHE A 9 3.10 -5.30 17.49
N LEU A 10 3.10 -6.62 17.41
CA LEU A 10 4.33 -7.41 17.35
C LEU A 10 5.09 -7.10 16.05
N GLU A 11 4.39 -7.14 14.91
CA GLU A 11 4.97 -6.84 13.60
C GLU A 11 5.51 -5.41 13.53
N ALA A 12 4.69 -4.40 13.85
CA ALA A 12 5.06 -2.99 13.72
C ALA A 12 6.30 -2.62 14.55
N THR A 13 6.45 -3.22 15.73
CA THR A 13 7.59 -2.96 16.63
C THR A 13 8.90 -3.50 16.04
N PHE A 14 8.90 -4.75 15.56
CA PHE A 14 10.12 -5.40 15.08
C PHE A 14 10.42 -5.11 13.61
N LEU A 15 9.42 -4.71 12.81
CA LEU A 15 9.59 -4.28 11.44
C LEU A 15 10.53 -3.06 11.35
N GLY A 16 10.48 -2.14 12.32
CA GLY A 16 11.42 -1.03 12.41
C GLY A 16 12.87 -1.50 12.53
N VAL A 17 13.14 -2.52 13.36
CA VAL A 17 14.48 -3.11 13.50
C VAL A 17 14.87 -3.91 12.25
N MET A 18 13.93 -4.62 11.63
CA MET A 18 14.19 -5.33 10.37
C MET A 18 14.59 -4.37 9.25
N LEU A 19 13.88 -3.25 9.09
CA LEU A 19 14.13 -2.26 8.04
C LEU A 19 15.37 -1.41 8.31
N PHE A 20 15.62 -1.03 9.57
CA PHE A 20 16.64 -0.03 9.91
C PHE A 20 17.80 -0.55 10.78
N GLY A 21 17.73 -1.79 11.27
CA GLY A 21 18.70 -2.39 12.18
C GLY A 21 19.90 -3.05 11.51
N MET A 22 19.92 -3.16 10.18
CA MET A 22 21.02 -3.80 9.44
C MET A 22 22.34 -3.04 9.67
N ASN A 23 23.36 -3.72 10.21
CA ASN A 23 24.63 -3.15 10.68
C ASN A 23 24.55 -2.22 11.91
N ARG A 24 23.42 -2.20 12.63
CA ARG A 24 23.21 -1.40 13.86
C ARG A 24 22.96 -2.25 15.08
N VAL A 25 22.32 -3.40 14.88
CA VAL A 25 22.20 -4.45 15.87
C VAL A 25 23.10 -5.62 15.46
N PRO A 26 23.54 -6.46 16.41
CA PRO A 26 24.22 -7.70 16.09
C PRO A 26 23.41 -8.52 15.07
N GLY A 27 24.10 -9.23 14.17
CA GLY A 27 23.43 -9.98 13.09
C GLY A 27 22.37 -10.97 13.59
N TRP A 28 22.63 -11.63 14.73
CA TRP A 28 21.66 -12.52 15.35
C TRP A 28 20.38 -11.80 15.76
N MET A 29 20.48 -10.58 16.31
CA MET A 29 19.32 -9.78 16.72
C MET A 29 18.51 -9.33 15.50
N HIS A 30 19.19 -8.94 14.42
CA HIS A 30 18.51 -8.58 13.16
C HIS A 30 17.71 -9.76 12.61
N VAL A 31 18.31 -10.95 12.58
CA VAL A 31 17.65 -12.20 12.18
C VAL A 31 16.48 -12.54 13.11
N THR A 32 16.66 -12.43 14.43
CA THR A 32 15.58 -12.65 15.40
C THR A 32 14.40 -11.72 15.16
N CYS A 33 14.65 -10.42 14.91
CA CYS A 33 13.58 -9.48 14.59
C CYS A 33 12.85 -9.86 13.29
N ALA A 34 13.58 -10.28 12.26
CA ALA A 34 12.97 -10.74 11.00
C ALA A 34 12.10 -12.00 11.21
N VAL A 35 12.55 -12.94 12.06
CA VAL A 35 11.76 -14.13 12.45
C VAL A 35 10.50 -13.74 13.21
N ILE A 36 10.59 -12.79 14.15
CA ILE A 36 9.43 -12.31 14.92
C ILE A 36 8.42 -11.61 14.00
N VAL A 37 8.89 -10.80 13.04
CA VAL A 37 8.03 -10.19 12.02
C VAL A 37 7.30 -11.27 11.21
N ALA A 38 8.04 -12.25 10.69
CA ALA A 38 7.44 -13.36 9.93
C ALA A 38 6.44 -14.18 10.76
N PHE A 39 6.73 -14.39 12.05
CA PHE A 39 5.80 -15.03 12.98
C PHE A 39 4.54 -14.18 13.19
N GLY A 40 4.68 -12.87 13.43
CA GLY A 40 3.55 -11.95 13.57
C GLY A 40 2.62 -11.98 12.35
N THR A 41 3.21 -11.91 11.14
CA THR A 41 2.45 -12.02 9.89
C THR A 41 1.77 -13.39 9.74
N THR A 42 2.41 -14.47 10.20
CA THR A 42 1.82 -15.82 10.22
C THR A 42 0.64 -15.92 11.20
N VAL A 43 0.72 -15.27 12.36
CA VAL A 43 -0.39 -15.17 13.31
C VAL A 43 -1.56 -14.35 12.72
N SER A 44 -1.28 -13.31 11.93
CA SER A 44 -2.32 -12.60 11.18
C SER A 44 -3.02 -13.53 10.19
N ALA A 45 -2.24 -14.28 9.40
CA ALA A 45 -2.75 -15.27 8.46
C ALA A 45 -3.59 -16.35 9.16
N PHE A 46 -3.18 -16.81 10.35
CA PHE A 46 -3.92 -17.77 11.15
C PHE A 46 -5.34 -17.27 11.46
N TRP A 47 -5.48 -16.05 11.98
CA TRP A 47 -6.79 -15.53 12.40
C TRP A 47 -7.72 -15.26 11.24
N ILE A 48 -7.21 -14.66 10.15
CA ILE A 48 -8.04 -14.36 8.99
C ILE A 48 -8.47 -15.65 8.27
N LEU A 49 -7.60 -16.66 8.20
CA LEU A 49 -7.93 -17.95 7.62
C LEU A 49 -8.84 -18.78 8.52
N ALA A 50 -8.74 -18.67 9.85
CA ALA A 50 -9.69 -19.34 10.75
C ALA A 50 -11.12 -18.88 10.46
N LEU A 51 -11.33 -17.56 10.37
CA LEU A 51 -12.63 -16.97 10.00
C LEU A 51 -13.09 -17.45 8.61
N ASN A 52 -12.24 -17.31 7.59
CA ASN A 52 -12.61 -17.63 6.23
C ASN A 52 -12.85 -19.14 6.01
N SER A 53 -12.12 -20.00 6.74
CA SER A 53 -12.34 -21.46 6.73
C SER A 53 -13.64 -21.83 7.42
N TRP A 54 -13.98 -21.15 8.52
CA TRP A 54 -15.26 -21.37 9.20
C TRP A 54 -16.45 -21.00 8.32
N MET A 55 -16.35 -19.94 7.52
CA MET A 55 -17.39 -19.60 6.53
C MET A 55 -17.61 -20.70 5.47
N GLN A 56 -16.65 -21.60 5.29
CA GLN A 56 -16.66 -22.64 4.26
C GLN A 56 -17.12 -23.98 4.85
N THR A 57 -16.65 -24.31 6.05
CA THR A 57 -17.04 -25.51 6.80
C THR A 57 -17.42 -25.13 8.22
N PRO A 58 -18.60 -24.52 8.45
CA PRO A 58 -18.97 -24.03 9.77
C PRO A 58 -19.19 -25.20 10.74
N ALA A 59 -18.55 -25.10 11.90
CA ALA A 59 -18.62 -26.08 13.00
C ALA A 59 -18.60 -25.35 14.35
N GLY A 60 -18.97 -26.04 15.43
CA GLY A 60 -18.88 -25.53 16.80
C GLY A 60 -19.80 -24.35 17.13
N TYR A 61 -20.85 -24.11 16.35
CA TYR A 61 -21.80 -23.01 16.58
C TYR A 61 -23.14 -23.51 17.11
N THR A 62 -23.86 -22.61 17.77
CA THR A 62 -25.25 -22.79 18.22
C THR A 62 -26.09 -21.61 17.72
N ILE A 63 -27.39 -21.81 17.61
CA ILE A 63 -28.32 -20.75 17.24
C ILE A 63 -29.12 -20.38 18.48
N GLU A 64 -28.89 -19.18 19.00
CA GLU A 64 -29.64 -18.64 20.13
C GLU A 64 -30.32 -17.33 19.71
N ASN A 65 -31.63 -17.23 19.90
CA ASN A 65 -32.42 -16.04 19.53
C ASN A 65 -32.22 -15.58 18.07
N GLY A 66 -32.02 -16.52 17.14
CA GLY A 66 -31.76 -16.21 15.74
C GLY A 66 -30.34 -15.70 15.44
N ALA A 67 -29.46 -15.63 16.44
CA ALA A 67 -28.05 -15.29 16.27
C ALA A 67 -27.17 -16.54 16.29
N LEU A 68 -26.14 -16.55 15.45
CA LEU A 68 -25.08 -17.56 15.46
C LEU A 68 -24.10 -17.24 16.58
N ILE A 69 -24.00 -18.13 17.57
CA ILE A 69 -23.08 -17.99 18.71
C ILE A 69 -22.09 -19.15 18.70
N ALA A 70 -20.83 -18.87 19.05
CA ALA A 70 -19.81 -19.90 19.20
C ALA A 70 -20.12 -20.76 20.45
N GLY A 71 -20.48 -22.03 20.23
CA GLY A 71 -20.63 -23.01 21.31
C GLY A 71 -19.27 -23.59 21.73
N SER A 72 -18.46 -24.00 20.76
CA SER A 72 -17.08 -24.48 20.97
C SER A 72 -16.11 -23.64 20.12
N TRP A 73 -15.37 -22.74 20.78
CA TRP A 73 -14.36 -21.92 20.11
C TRP A 73 -13.27 -22.77 19.44
N TRP A 74 -12.96 -23.94 20.01
CA TRP A 74 -11.98 -24.84 19.42
C TRP A 74 -12.44 -25.37 18.06
N GLU A 75 -13.70 -25.81 17.94
CA GLU A 75 -14.28 -26.29 16.69
C GLU A 75 -14.54 -25.17 15.68
N VAL A 76 -14.84 -23.96 16.15
CA VAL A 76 -14.97 -22.78 15.28
C VAL A 76 -13.63 -22.46 14.61
N ILE A 77 -12.55 -22.43 15.40
CA ILE A 77 -11.20 -22.11 14.91
C ILE A 77 -10.63 -23.25 14.07
N PHE A 78 -10.60 -24.47 14.62
CA PHE A 78 -10.07 -25.68 13.97
C PHE A 78 -11.17 -26.48 13.27
N ASN A 79 -11.98 -25.78 12.48
CA ASN A 79 -12.99 -26.40 11.64
C ASN A 79 -12.35 -27.30 10.55
N PRO A 80 -13.10 -28.22 9.92
CA PRO A 80 -12.53 -29.27 9.07
C PRO A 80 -11.59 -28.78 7.97
N SER A 81 -11.91 -27.63 7.35
CA SER A 81 -11.10 -27.09 6.25
C SER A 81 -9.89 -26.26 6.70
N PHE A 82 -9.86 -25.79 7.95
CA PHE A 82 -8.85 -24.84 8.43
C PHE A 82 -7.39 -25.34 8.29
N PRO A 83 -7.01 -26.55 8.76
CA PRO A 83 -5.62 -26.98 8.70
C PRO A 83 -5.06 -27.02 7.27
N TYR A 84 -5.86 -27.53 6.33
CA TYR A 84 -5.49 -27.63 4.92
C TYR A 84 -5.33 -26.25 4.29
N ARG A 85 -6.29 -25.34 4.53
CA ARG A 85 -6.27 -23.97 3.98
C ARG A 85 -5.12 -23.15 4.54
N PHE A 86 -4.85 -23.28 5.83
CA PHE A 86 -3.73 -22.62 6.48
C PHE A 86 -2.39 -23.05 5.88
N VAL A 87 -2.14 -24.36 5.78
CA VAL A 87 -0.90 -24.88 5.17
C VAL A 87 -0.79 -24.49 3.70
N HIS A 88 -1.88 -24.64 2.93
CA HIS A 88 -1.91 -24.32 1.50
C HIS A 88 -1.63 -22.82 1.23
N MET A 89 -2.17 -21.93 2.07
CA MET A 89 -1.95 -20.49 1.91
C MET A 89 -0.55 -20.06 2.36
N LEU A 90 -0.01 -20.63 3.44
CA LEU A 90 1.36 -20.34 3.87
C LEU A 90 2.39 -20.76 2.83
N LEU A 91 2.26 -21.97 2.29
CA LEU A 91 3.12 -22.45 1.20
C LEU A 91 2.98 -21.54 -0.04
N ALA A 92 1.76 -21.15 -0.42
CA ALA A 92 1.52 -20.27 -1.56
C ALA A 92 2.17 -18.90 -1.39
N SER A 93 2.14 -18.34 -0.17
CA SER A 93 2.80 -17.08 0.15
C SER A 93 4.33 -17.18 0.03
N GLY A 94 4.92 -18.29 0.51
CA GLY A 94 6.35 -18.55 0.40
C GLY A 94 6.81 -18.72 -1.05
N ILE A 95 6.04 -19.45 -1.86
CA ILE A 95 6.27 -19.60 -3.31
C ILE A 95 6.19 -18.25 -4.01
N THR A 96 5.19 -17.44 -3.66
CA THR A 96 4.99 -16.10 -4.22
C THR A 96 6.20 -15.20 -3.94
N ALA A 97 6.68 -15.20 -2.69
CA ALA A 97 7.89 -14.46 -2.32
C ALA A 97 9.14 -15.00 -3.05
N ALA A 98 9.30 -16.33 -3.17
CA ALA A 98 10.42 -16.96 -3.85
C ALA A 98 10.52 -16.55 -5.33
N PHE A 99 9.40 -16.55 -6.05
CA PHE A 99 9.36 -16.10 -7.45
C PHE A 99 9.54 -14.60 -7.62
N LEU A 100 9.06 -13.77 -6.68
CA LEU A 100 9.32 -12.34 -6.68
C LEU A 100 10.82 -12.04 -6.59
N VAL A 101 11.49 -12.60 -5.57
CA VAL A 101 12.92 -12.32 -5.36
C VAL A 101 13.79 -12.93 -6.45
N ALA A 102 13.44 -14.12 -6.95
CA ALA A 102 14.12 -14.76 -8.07
C ALA A 102 13.95 -13.94 -9.37
N GLY A 103 12.73 -13.51 -9.68
CA GLY A 103 12.42 -12.75 -10.90
C GLY A 103 13.09 -11.37 -10.93
N LEU A 104 13.05 -10.62 -9.83
CA LEU A 104 13.76 -9.34 -9.71
C LEU A 104 15.29 -9.52 -9.83
N SER A 105 15.84 -10.58 -9.23
CA SER A 105 17.27 -10.90 -9.33
C SER A 105 17.67 -11.31 -10.74
N ALA A 106 16.81 -12.06 -11.43
CA ALA A 106 17.02 -12.43 -12.84
C ALA A 106 17.00 -11.20 -13.75
N TRP A 107 16.05 -10.29 -13.55
CA TRP A 107 16.00 -9.00 -14.26
C TRP A 107 17.26 -8.16 -14.03
N ARG A 108 17.77 -8.14 -12.80
CA ARG A 108 19.03 -7.47 -12.45
C ARG A 108 20.22 -8.09 -13.19
N LEU A 109 20.32 -9.42 -13.23
CA LEU A 109 21.38 -10.15 -13.96
C LEU A 109 21.34 -9.96 -15.48
N LEU A 110 20.16 -9.71 -16.07
CA LEU A 110 20.06 -9.37 -17.49
C LEU A 110 20.79 -8.07 -17.85
N LYS A 111 20.87 -7.14 -16.88
CA LYS A 111 21.53 -5.83 -17.02
C LYS A 111 22.97 -5.83 -16.49
N ALA A 112 23.22 -6.53 -15.39
CA ALA A 112 24.52 -6.64 -14.75
C ALA A 112 24.88 -8.14 -14.54
N PRO A 113 25.45 -8.81 -15.56
CA PRO A 113 25.70 -10.25 -15.52
C PRO A 113 26.66 -10.68 -14.39
N ASP A 114 27.59 -9.82 -13.99
CA ASP A 114 28.63 -10.13 -13.00
C ASP A 114 28.18 -9.96 -11.54
N ASP A 115 26.90 -9.65 -11.31
CA ASP A 115 26.35 -9.43 -9.98
C ASP A 115 26.22 -10.74 -9.17
N ALA A 116 27.23 -11.05 -8.37
CA ALA A 116 27.28 -12.26 -7.57
C ALA A 116 26.13 -12.34 -6.54
N ALA A 117 25.72 -11.20 -5.96
CA ALA A 117 24.64 -11.16 -4.99
C ALA A 117 23.29 -11.51 -5.63
N ALA A 118 22.98 -10.91 -6.79
CA ALA A 118 21.77 -11.23 -7.55
C ALA A 118 21.76 -12.70 -8.00
N ARG A 119 22.92 -13.24 -8.37
CA ARG A 119 23.07 -14.67 -8.72
C ARG A 119 22.79 -15.59 -7.53
N GLY A 120 23.26 -15.23 -6.34
CA GLY A 120 22.97 -15.95 -5.09
C GLY A 120 21.47 -15.94 -4.78
N THR A 121 20.83 -14.77 -4.83
CA THR A 121 19.40 -14.62 -4.55
C THR A 121 18.53 -15.36 -5.56
N LEU A 122 18.86 -15.32 -6.86
CA LEU A 122 18.17 -16.10 -7.89
C LEU A 122 18.24 -17.60 -7.61
N ARG A 123 19.44 -18.11 -7.29
CA ARG A 123 19.64 -19.53 -6.95
C ARG A 123 18.83 -19.95 -5.73
N PHE A 124 18.88 -19.15 -4.66
CA PHE A 124 18.14 -19.42 -3.44
C PHE A 124 16.62 -19.42 -3.68
N GLY A 125 16.09 -18.39 -4.37
CA GLY A 125 14.67 -18.31 -4.69
C GLY A 125 14.19 -19.48 -5.56
N ALA A 126 14.96 -19.86 -6.58
CA ALA A 126 14.65 -21.02 -7.42
C ALA A 126 14.63 -22.33 -6.62
N GLN A 127 15.60 -22.54 -5.72
CA GLN A 127 15.70 -23.73 -4.88
C GLN A 127 14.58 -23.80 -3.84
N LEU A 128 14.27 -22.68 -3.19
CA LEU A 128 13.17 -22.58 -2.25
C LEU A 128 11.84 -22.92 -2.94
N ALA A 129 11.58 -22.34 -4.12
CA ALA A 129 10.42 -22.69 -4.92
C ALA A 129 10.41 -24.17 -5.33
N ALA A 130 11.56 -24.75 -5.69
CA ALA A 130 11.65 -26.15 -6.07
C ALA A 130 11.27 -27.11 -4.92
N VAL A 131 11.43 -26.69 -3.66
CA VAL A 131 10.97 -27.44 -2.49
C VAL A 131 9.51 -27.15 -2.17
N LEU A 132 9.11 -25.87 -2.17
CA LEU A 132 7.77 -25.48 -1.74
C LEU A 132 6.67 -25.87 -2.74
N VAL A 133 6.93 -25.83 -4.06
CA VAL A 133 5.89 -26.13 -5.06
C VAL A 133 5.42 -27.59 -4.99
N PRO A 134 6.27 -28.62 -4.86
CA PRO A 134 5.80 -29.98 -4.59
C PRO A 134 4.96 -30.10 -3.32
N LEU A 135 5.35 -29.44 -2.23
CA LEU A 135 4.58 -29.42 -0.98
C LEU A 135 3.22 -28.73 -1.17
N GLN A 136 3.17 -27.65 -1.96
CA GLN A 136 1.93 -26.97 -2.34
C GLN A 136 0.98 -27.90 -3.09
N ILE A 137 1.51 -28.69 -4.04
CA ILE A 137 0.71 -29.64 -4.82
C ILE A 137 0.12 -30.71 -3.91
N LEU A 138 0.92 -31.27 -3.00
CA LEU A 138 0.44 -32.23 -2.00
C LEU A 138 -0.62 -31.62 -1.07
N ALA A 139 -0.36 -30.44 -0.52
CA ALA A 139 -1.32 -29.73 0.33
C ALA A 139 -2.61 -29.37 -0.45
N GLY A 140 -2.49 -29.10 -1.75
CA GLY A 140 -3.60 -28.85 -2.65
C GLY A 140 -4.47 -30.07 -2.90
N ASP A 141 -3.85 -31.23 -3.12
CA ASP A 141 -4.56 -32.50 -3.26
C ASP A 141 -5.37 -32.82 -1.98
N LEU A 142 -4.71 -32.76 -0.82
CA LEU A 142 -5.36 -32.97 0.48
C LEU A 142 -6.51 -31.96 0.73
N HIS A 143 -6.31 -30.69 0.35
CA HIS A 143 -7.36 -29.69 0.43
C HIS A 143 -8.53 -29.98 -0.53
N GLY A 144 -8.23 -30.48 -1.73
CA GLY A 144 -9.22 -30.94 -2.71
C GLY A 144 -10.08 -32.07 -2.18
N LEU A 145 -9.47 -33.09 -1.56
CA LEU A 145 -10.19 -34.20 -0.92
C LEU A 145 -11.12 -33.72 0.21
N ASN A 146 -10.63 -32.84 1.08
CA ASN A 146 -11.47 -32.24 2.12
C ASN A 146 -12.66 -31.45 1.53
N THR A 147 -12.41 -30.75 0.41
CA THR A 147 -13.46 -29.99 -0.29
C THR A 147 -14.45 -30.90 -0.98
N LEU A 148 -14.02 -32.06 -1.51
CA LEU A 148 -14.92 -33.07 -2.06
C LEU A 148 -15.88 -33.60 -0.98
N GLU A 149 -15.39 -33.82 0.24
CA GLU A 149 -16.22 -34.28 1.35
C GLU A 149 -17.24 -33.22 1.80
N HIS A 150 -16.79 -31.98 2.02
CA HIS A 150 -17.62 -30.95 2.67
C HIS A 150 -18.36 -30.01 1.71
N GLN A 151 -17.86 -29.84 0.49
CA GLN A 151 -18.39 -28.93 -0.53
C GLN A 151 -18.31 -29.54 -1.94
N PRO A 152 -18.92 -30.71 -2.19
CA PRO A 152 -18.79 -31.43 -3.46
C PRO A 152 -19.30 -30.63 -4.68
N ALA A 153 -20.28 -29.75 -4.51
CA ALA A 153 -20.75 -28.86 -5.59
C ALA A 153 -19.64 -27.93 -6.12
N LYS A 154 -18.69 -27.52 -5.25
CA LYS A 154 -17.53 -26.75 -5.66
C LYS A 154 -16.58 -27.58 -6.51
N ILE A 155 -16.34 -28.84 -6.14
CA ILE A 155 -15.50 -29.76 -6.93
C ILE A 155 -16.14 -30.07 -8.28
N ALA A 156 -17.45 -30.30 -8.32
CA ALA A 156 -18.19 -30.48 -9.57
C ALA A 156 -18.02 -29.28 -10.50
N ALA A 157 -18.11 -28.05 -9.97
CA ALA A 157 -17.86 -26.83 -10.73
C ALA A 157 -16.39 -26.67 -11.16
N VAL A 158 -15.43 -27.05 -10.31
CA VAL A 158 -13.99 -27.07 -10.65
C VAL A 158 -13.72 -28.00 -11.84
N GLU A 159 -14.35 -29.17 -11.88
CA GLU A 159 -14.19 -30.13 -12.97
C GLU A 159 -15.14 -29.90 -14.15
N ALA A 160 -16.06 -28.93 -14.05
CA ALA A 160 -17.18 -28.77 -14.97
C ALA A 160 -17.92 -30.10 -15.22
N LEU A 161 -18.16 -30.84 -14.15
CA LEU A 161 -18.87 -32.12 -14.16
C LEU A 161 -20.37 -31.85 -13.97
N TRP A 162 -21.16 -32.09 -15.01
CA TRP A 162 -22.60 -31.83 -15.01
C TRP A 162 -23.39 -32.97 -14.38
N GLU A 163 -23.17 -34.20 -14.87
CA GLU A 163 -23.84 -35.41 -14.42
C GLU A 163 -22.95 -36.23 -13.46
N THR A 164 -23.59 -36.92 -12.52
CA THR A 164 -22.90 -37.85 -11.62
C THR A 164 -22.47 -39.09 -12.40
N GLN A 165 -21.19 -39.46 -12.29
CA GLN A 165 -20.66 -40.62 -13.00
C GLN A 165 -19.46 -41.26 -12.26
N GLU A 166 -19.32 -42.57 -12.44
CA GLU A 166 -18.10 -43.31 -12.10
C GLU A 166 -17.00 -43.05 -13.12
N GLY A 167 -15.76 -42.93 -12.65
CA GLY A 167 -14.61 -42.74 -13.54
C GLY A 167 -14.65 -41.42 -14.30
N ALA A 168 -15.10 -40.35 -13.64
CA ALA A 168 -15.18 -39.00 -14.20
C ALA A 168 -13.86 -38.54 -14.87
N PRO A 169 -13.92 -37.96 -16.08
CA PRO A 169 -12.74 -37.46 -16.79
C PRO A 169 -12.19 -36.19 -16.13
N LEU A 170 -10.87 -35.98 -16.24
CA LEU A 170 -10.25 -34.69 -15.91
C LEU A 170 -10.41 -33.76 -17.11
N VAL A 171 -11.13 -32.66 -16.93
CA VAL A 171 -11.39 -31.71 -18.03
C VAL A 171 -10.25 -30.69 -18.11
N LEU A 172 -9.28 -30.88 -19.01
CA LEU A 172 -8.14 -29.97 -19.15
C LEU A 172 -8.55 -28.60 -19.69
N PHE A 173 -9.50 -28.60 -20.63
CA PHE A 173 -10.06 -27.39 -21.22
C PHE A 173 -11.51 -27.65 -21.62
N ALA A 174 -12.36 -26.65 -21.44
CA ALA A 174 -13.72 -26.60 -21.95
C ALA A 174 -14.19 -25.14 -21.89
N ILE A 175 -15.28 -24.85 -22.59
CA ILE A 175 -16.11 -23.67 -22.34
C ILE A 175 -17.41 -24.20 -21.71
N PRO A 176 -17.53 -24.16 -20.37
CA PRO A 176 -18.74 -24.61 -19.68
C PRO A 176 -19.92 -23.70 -20.01
N ASP A 177 -21.09 -24.29 -20.24
CA ASP A 177 -22.34 -23.60 -20.54
C ASP A 177 -23.37 -23.97 -19.46
N ASP A 178 -23.55 -23.09 -18.46
CA ASP A 178 -24.47 -23.30 -17.34
C ASP A 178 -25.94 -23.45 -17.79
N ASP A 179 -26.35 -22.75 -18.86
CA ASP A 179 -27.73 -22.80 -19.36
C ASP A 179 -28.03 -24.15 -20.04
N LYS A 180 -27.07 -24.66 -20.82
CA LYS A 180 -27.21 -25.92 -21.55
C LYS A 180 -26.68 -27.13 -20.80
N ARG A 181 -26.06 -26.93 -19.63
CA ARG A 181 -25.44 -27.96 -18.78
C ARG A 181 -24.50 -28.87 -19.57
N LEU A 182 -23.60 -28.27 -20.34
CA LEU A 182 -22.64 -29.02 -21.15
C LEU A 182 -21.31 -28.30 -21.29
N ASN A 183 -20.27 -29.07 -21.65
CA ASN A 183 -18.94 -28.55 -21.94
C ASN A 183 -18.73 -28.45 -23.45
N ARG A 184 -18.52 -27.23 -23.96
CA ARG A 184 -18.16 -27.02 -25.38
C ARG A 184 -16.65 -27.12 -25.56
N PHE A 185 -16.21 -27.69 -26.67
CA PHE A 185 -14.78 -27.84 -27.02
C PHE A 185 -13.95 -28.55 -25.93
N ALA A 186 -14.53 -29.55 -25.27
CA ALA A 186 -13.91 -30.24 -24.15
C ALA A 186 -12.66 -31.03 -24.59
N VAL A 187 -11.59 -30.89 -23.82
CA VAL A 187 -10.38 -31.70 -23.89
C VAL A 187 -10.26 -32.43 -22.57
N GLU A 188 -10.41 -33.74 -22.60
CA GLU A 188 -10.60 -34.57 -21.43
C GLU A 188 -9.57 -35.69 -21.35
N VAL A 189 -9.11 -35.98 -20.13
CA VAL A 189 -8.31 -37.16 -19.83
C VAL A 189 -9.24 -38.18 -19.17
N PRO A 190 -9.54 -39.32 -19.82
CA PRO A 190 -10.46 -40.32 -19.30
C PRO A 190 -10.07 -40.75 -17.88
N ARG A 191 -11.07 -40.77 -16.97
CA ARG A 191 -10.92 -41.20 -15.57
C ARG A 191 -9.92 -40.39 -14.72
N GLY A 192 -9.40 -39.27 -15.24
CA GLY A 192 -8.39 -38.47 -14.58
C GLY A 192 -8.91 -37.77 -13.31
N ALA A 193 -10.12 -37.20 -13.35
CA ALA A 193 -10.69 -36.50 -12.19
C ALA A 193 -11.01 -37.49 -11.08
N ALA A 194 -11.59 -38.66 -11.40
CA ALA A 194 -11.82 -39.73 -10.43
C ALA A 194 -10.51 -40.16 -9.76
N LEU A 195 -9.44 -40.38 -10.53
CA LEU A 195 -8.14 -40.77 -9.99
C LEU A 195 -7.56 -39.71 -9.04
N VAL A 196 -7.65 -38.42 -9.38
CA VAL A 196 -7.10 -37.35 -8.53
C VAL A 196 -7.97 -37.11 -7.29
N LEU A 197 -9.29 -37.05 -7.46
CA LEU A 197 -10.22 -36.63 -6.39
C LEU A 197 -10.69 -37.78 -5.49
N THR A 198 -10.50 -39.03 -5.90
CA THR A 198 -10.90 -40.20 -5.09
C THR A 198 -9.76 -41.20 -4.87
N HIS A 199 -8.60 -40.98 -5.50
CA HIS A 199 -7.47 -41.91 -5.55
C HIS A 199 -7.85 -43.30 -6.11
N ARG A 200 -8.95 -43.37 -6.87
CA ARG A 200 -9.46 -44.57 -7.55
C ARG A 200 -9.93 -44.24 -8.96
N ILE A 201 -9.62 -45.10 -9.92
CA ILE A 201 -9.92 -44.89 -11.35
C ILE A 201 -11.43 -44.98 -11.63
N ASP A 202 -12.16 -45.70 -10.79
CA ASP A 202 -13.60 -45.97 -10.83
C ASP A 202 -14.38 -45.21 -9.75
N GLY A 203 -13.76 -44.24 -9.08
CA GLY A 203 -14.46 -43.42 -8.09
C GLY A 203 -15.63 -42.65 -8.69
N GLU A 204 -16.76 -42.65 -7.98
CA GLU A 204 -17.94 -41.85 -8.32
C GLU A 204 -17.74 -40.40 -7.87
N LEU A 205 -18.00 -39.46 -8.78
CA LEU A 205 -18.07 -38.04 -8.46
C LEU A 205 -19.48 -37.52 -8.75
N LYS A 206 -20.04 -36.77 -7.80
CA LYS A 206 -21.33 -36.12 -7.95
C LYS A 206 -21.21 -34.95 -8.93
N GLY A 207 -22.03 -34.96 -9.97
CA GLY A 207 -22.14 -33.86 -10.91
C GLY A 207 -22.93 -32.69 -10.31
N ILE A 208 -22.85 -31.53 -10.96
CA ILE A 208 -23.47 -30.31 -10.47
C ILE A 208 -25.00 -30.40 -10.41
N ASP A 209 -25.61 -31.20 -11.30
CA ASP A 209 -27.06 -31.38 -11.39
C ASP A 209 -27.65 -32.10 -10.16
N ALA A 210 -26.82 -32.77 -9.37
CA ALA A 210 -27.22 -33.37 -8.11
C ALA A 210 -27.44 -32.32 -6.99
N PHE A 211 -27.05 -31.07 -7.20
CA PHE A 211 -27.10 -30.01 -6.19
C PHE A 211 -28.12 -28.93 -6.56
N LYS A 212 -29.06 -28.66 -5.66
CA LYS A 212 -30.02 -27.56 -5.82
C LYS A 212 -29.33 -26.19 -5.83
N ASP A 213 -28.35 -26.02 -4.96
CA ASP A 213 -27.57 -24.79 -4.81
C ASP A 213 -26.12 -25.07 -5.19
N HIS A 214 -25.63 -24.38 -6.21
CA HIS A 214 -24.26 -24.54 -6.71
C HIS A 214 -23.70 -23.19 -7.19
N PRO A 215 -22.37 -23.05 -7.24
CA PRO A 215 -21.74 -21.89 -7.85
C PRO A 215 -21.87 -21.93 -9.38
N GLN A 216 -21.62 -20.79 -10.03
CA GLN A 216 -21.47 -20.76 -11.48
C GLN A 216 -20.23 -21.55 -11.90
N VAL A 217 -20.34 -22.40 -12.93
CA VAL A 217 -19.26 -23.32 -13.31
C VAL A 217 -18.10 -22.58 -13.94
N ALA A 218 -18.36 -21.74 -14.94
CA ALA A 218 -17.29 -21.17 -15.77
C ALA A 218 -16.23 -20.38 -14.97
N PRO A 219 -16.57 -19.45 -14.06
CA PRO A 219 -15.55 -18.69 -13.31
C PRO A 219 -14.69 -19.59 -12.42
N VAL A 220 -15.30 -20.58 -11.77
CA VAL A 220 -14.60 -21.52 -10.87
C VAL A 220 -13.68 -22.43 -11.69
N PHE A 221 -14.18 -22.99 -12.80
CA PHE A 221 -13.45 -23.83 -13.72
C PHE A 221 -12.18 -23.14 -14.24
N PHE A 222 -12.31 -21.93 -14.81
CA PHE A 222 -11.17 -21.21 -15.39
C PHE A 222 -10.18 -20.74 -14.32
N ALA A 223 -10.66 -20.26 -13.17
CA ALA A 223 -9.79 -19.87 -12.07
C ALA A 223 -8.94 -21.06 -11.58
N PHE A 224 -9.53 -22.26 -11.49
CA PHE A 224 -8.78 -23.45 -11.11
C PHE A 224 -7.70 -23.82 -12.13
N ARG A 225 -8.00 -23.75 -13.45
CA ARG A 225 -7.00 -23.98 -14.50
C ARG A 225 -5.86 -22.97 -14.49
N VAL A 226 -6.16 -21.70 -14.25
CA VAL A 226 -5.10 -20.67 -14.10
C VAL A 226 -4.23 -20.98 -12.88
N MET A 227 -4.83 -21.33 -11.74
CA MET A 227 -4.11 -21.69 -10.52
C MET A 227 -3.20 -22.90 -10.72
N VAL A 228 -3.76 -24.04 -11.16
CA VAL A 228 -3.01 -25.29 -11.35
C VAL A 228 -1.98 -25.15 -12.49
N GLY A 229 -2.38 -24.55 -13.61
CA GLY A 229 -1.49 -24.31 -14.75
C GLY A 229 -0.29 -23.45 -14.35
N MET A 230 -0.51 -22.37 -13.60
CA MET A 230 0.58 -21.55 -13.08
C MET A 230 1.46 -22.34 -12.10
N GLY A 231 0.86 -23.14 -11.20
CA GLY A 231 1.58 -24.02 -10.29
C GLY A 231 2.50 -25.02 -11.01
N VAL A 232 2.03 -25.65 -12.08
CA VAL A 232 2.83 -26.58 -12.91
C VAL A 232 3.96 -25.84 -13.64
N LEU A 233 3.69 -24.68 -14.22
CA LEU A 233 4.73 -23.87 -14.88
C LEU A 233 5.81 -23.43 -13.87
N MET A 234 5.40 -23.04 -12.67
CA MET A 234 6.29 -22.69 -11.58
C MET A 234 7.10 -23.90 -11.08
N LEU A 235 6.51 -25.10 -11.03
CA LEU A 235 7.23 -26.34 -10.73
C LEU A 235 8.33 -26.59 -11.76
N ILE A 236 7.97 -26.58 -13.05
CA ILE A 236 8.91 -26.81 -14.15
C ILE A 236 10.05 -25.79 -14.11
N LEU A 237 9.72 -24.50 -13.99
CA LEU A 237 10.72 -23.43 -13.98
C LEU A 237 11.63 -23.47 -12.74
N SER A 238 11.07 -23.72 -11.55
CA SER A 238 11.88 -23.79 -10.32
C SER A 238 12.81 -24.99 -10.30
N TRP A 239 12.36 -26.17 -10.76
CA TRP A 239 13.18 -27.38 -10.82
C TRP A 239 14.23 -27.32 -11.92
N SER A 240 13.81 -27.04 -13.16
CA SER A 240 14.75 -26.91 -14.29
C SER A 240 15.71 -25.74 -14.07
N GLY A 241 15.22 -24.62 -13.54
CA GLY A 241 16.02 -23.48 -13.15
C GLY A 241 17.05 -23.83 -12.09
N SER A 242 16.63 -24.48 -10.99
CA SER A 242 17.56 -24.93 -9.94
C SER A 242 18.63 -25.87 -10.46
N PHE A 243 18.30 -26.75 -11.41
CA PHE A 243 19.27 -27.64 -12.04
C PHE A 243 20.27 -26.88 -12.92
N VAL A 244 19.78 -26.05 -13.85
CA VAL A 244 20.61 -25.30 -14.81
C VAL A 244 21.50 -24.28 -14.10
N LEU A 245 20.96 -23.59 -13.09
CA LEU A 245 21.66 -22.57 -12.31
C LEU A 245 22.85 -23.11 -11.53
N ARG A 246 23.02 -24.44 -11.38
CA ARG A 246 24.22 -25.03 -10.76
C ARG A 246 25.48 -24.73 -11.57
N SER A 247 25.39 -24.80 -12.90
CA SER A 247 26.54 -24.65 -13.79
C SER A 247 26.54 -23.36 -14.60
N ARG A 248 25.37 -22.87 -15.02
CA ARG A 248 25.27 -21.73 -15.95
C ARG A 248 24.04 -20.85 -15.69
N THR A 249 24.13 -19.60 -16.13
CA THR A 249 23.04 -18.60 -16.04
C THR A 249 22.68 -18.08 -17.43
N PRO A 250 22.07 -18.90 -18.29
CA PRO A 250 21.79 -18.51 -19.66
C PRO A 250 20.69 -17.43 -19.71
N ARG A 251 20.78 -16.52 -20.70
CA ARG A 251 19.88 -15.36 -20.80
C ARG A 251 18.39 -15.74 -20.91
N TRP A 252 18.06 -16.84 -21.58
CA TRP A 252 16.67 -17.30 -21.71
C TRP A 252 16.05 -17.65 -20.34
N LEU A 253 16.84 -18.25 -19.43
CA LEU A 253 16.37 -18.62 -18.10
C LEU A 253 16.16 -17.38 -17.24
N LEU A 254 17.03 -16.37 -17.39
CA LEU A 254 16.85 -15.08 -16.73
C LEU A 254 15.57 -14.38 -17.21
N TRP A 255 15.29 -14.40 -18.52
CA TRP A 255 14.02 -13.90 -19.06
C TRP A 255 12.81 -14.67 -18.55
N ALA A 256 12.91 -16.00 -18.42
CA ALA A 256 11.83 -16.82 -17.87
C ALA A 256 11.52 -16.45 -16.40
N PHE A 257 12.52 -16.41 -15.51
CA PHE A 257 12.32 -15.99 -14.13
C PHE A 257 11.83 -14.54 -14.04
N ALA A 258 12.36 -13.62 -14.85
CA ALA A 258 11.90 -12.24 -14.88
C ALA A 258 10.42 -12.13 -15.32
N GLY A 259 9.99 -12.91 -16.32
CA GLY A 259 8.58 -12.99 -16.73
C GLY A 259 7.66 -13.57 -15.65
N PHE A 260 8.18 -14.50 -14.85
CA PHE A 260 7.45 -15.15 -13.75
C PHE A 260 7.51 -14.38 -12.42
N THR A 261 8.04 -13.15 -12.40
CA THR A 261 8.16 -12.34 -11.16
C THR A 261 6.84 -12.23 -10.38
N PHE A 262 5.71 -12.09 -11.08
CA PHE A 262 4.37 -11.95 -10.46
C PHE A 262 3.50 -13.20 -10.58
N SER A 263 4.06 -14.34 -10.98
CA SER A 263 3.34 -15.61 -11.15
C SER A 263 2.59 -16.06 -9.89
N GLY A 264 3.21 -15.89 -8.71
CA GLY A 264 2.59 -16.21 -7.43
C GLY A 264 1.30 -15.43 -7.16
N TRP A 265 1.24 -14.13 -7.48
CA TRP A 265 0.01 -13.33 -7.34
C TRP A 265 -1.09 -13.83 -8.27
N ILE A 266 -0.74 -14.18 -9.51
CA ILE A 266 -1.72 -14.73 -10.47
C ILE A 266 -2.31 -16.04 -9.93
N ALA A 267 -1.47 -16.95 -9.45
CA ALA A 267 -1.91 -18.23 -8.89
C ALA A 267 -2.76 -18.05 -7.61
N VAL A 268 -2.31 -17.19 -6.69
CA VAL A 268 -3.01 -16.92 -5.43
C VAL A 268 -4.37 -16.28 -5.67
N LEU A 269 -4.45 -15.26 -6.53
CA LEU A 269 -5.73 -14.61 -6.87
C LEU A 269 -6.69 -15.61 -7.53
N ALA A 270 -6.19 -16.44 -8.45
CA ALA A 270 -6.99 -17.49 -9.06
C ALA A 270 -7.51 -18.50 -8.01
N GLY A 271 -6.66 -18.92 -7.06
CA GLY A 271 -7.08 -19.80 -5.95
C GLY A 271 -8.12 -19.17 -5.03
N TRP A 272 -8.02 -17.87 -4.74
CA TRP A 272 -9.04 -17.14 -4.00
C TRP A 272 -10.37 -17.06 -4.75
N LEU A 273 -10.33 -16.86 -6.08
CA LEU A 273 -11.54 -16.89 -6.91
C LEU A 273 -12.22 -18.27 -6.88
N VAL A 274 -11.46 -19.36 -7.01
CA VAL A 274 -11.99 -20.74 -6.86
C VAL A 274 -12.68 -20.90 -5.51
N THR A 275 -12.02 -20.42 -4.46
CA THR A 275 -12.45 -20.61 -3.08
C THR A 275 -13.72 -19.82 -2.75
N GLU A 276 -13.78 -18.56 -3.15
CA GLU A 276 -14.87 -17.64 -2.78
C GLU A 276 -16.03 -17.69 -3.77
N ILE A 277 -15.79 -17.74 -5.08
CA ILE A 277 -16.86 -17.94 -6.07
C ILE A 277 -17.44 -19.35 -5.92
N GLY A 278 -16.60 -20.35 -5.68
CA GLY A 278 -17.05 -21.73 -5.46
C GLY A 278 -17.87 -21.92 -4.19
N ARG A 279 -17.92 -20.94 -3.27
CA ARG A 279 -18.82 -20.98 -2.10
C ARG A 279 -20.23 -20.47 -2.42
N GLN A 280 -20.38 -19.68 -3.49
CA GLN A 280 -21.68 -19.16 -3.89
C GLN A 280 -22.69 -20.30 -4.12
N PRO A 281 -23.97 -20.12 -3.74
CA PRO A 281 -24.63 -18.87 -3.31
C PRO A 281 -24.52 -18.56 -1.82
N TRP A 282 -23.61 -19.22 -1.08
CA TRP A 282 -23.49 -19.08 0.36
C TRP A 282 -22.46 -18.04 0.78
N LEU A 283 -22.83 -17.19 1.74
CA LEU A 283 -21.88 -16.41 2.52
C LEU A 283 -21.23 -17.28 3.61
N VAL A 284 -22.06 -18.05 4.31
CA VAL A 284 -21.64 -19.13 5.21
C VAL A 284 -22.30 -20.41 4.74
N SER A 285 -21.50 -21.39 4.33
CA SER A 285 -21.98 -22.61 3.68
C SER A 285 -23.08 -23.31 4.46
N GLY A 286 -24.25 -23.49 3.83
CA GLY A 286 -25.41 -24.16 4.42
C GLY A 286 -26.18 -23.37 5.48
N ILE A 287 -25.73 -22.16 5.84
CA ILE A 287 -26.32 -21.37 6.94
C ILE A 287 -26.88 -20.05 6.44
N LEU A 288 -26.09 -19.25 5.72
CA LEU A 288 -26.45 -17.89 5.33
C LEU A 288 -26.15 -17.68 3.85
N ARG A 289 -27.17 -17.34 3.06
CA ARG A 289 -26.98 -17.01 1.64
C ARG A 289 -26.43 -15.61 1.48
N THR A 290 -25.68 -15.40 0.39
CA THR A 290 -25.17 -14.07 0.05
C THR A 290 -26.31 -13.07 -0.13
N ALA A 291 -27.42 -13.49 -0.76
CA ALA A 291 -28.60 -12.64 -0.99
C ALA A 291 -29.26 -12.12 0.30
N ASP A 292 -29.23 -12.91 1.37
CA ASP A 292 -29.85 -12.57 2.66
C ASP A 292 -28.95 -11.63 3.51
N ALA A 293 -27.68 -11.47 3.12
CA ALA A 293 -26.69 -10.65 3.83
C ALA A 293 -26.42 -9.29 3.17
N VAL A 294 -27.02 -9.01 2.01
CA VAL A 294 -26.86 -7.74 1.30
C VAL A 294 -27.65 -6.65 2.04
N GLY A 295 -26.98 -5.56 2.43
CA GLY A 295 -27.65 -4.39 3.02
C GLY A 295 -28.41 -3.55 1.97
N ASP A 296 -29.20 -2.58 2.43
CA ASP A 296 -30.11 -1.77 1.60
C ASP A 296 -29.43 -0.77 0.64
N ALA A 297 -28.13 -0.90 0.41
CA ALA A 297 -27.39 0.00 -0.47
C ALA A 297 -27.70 -0.30 -1.95
N GLY A 298 -28.45 0.59 -2.59
CA GLY A 298 -28.72 0.50 -4.03
C GLY A 298 -27.44 0.55 -4.89
N GLY A 299 -27.50 -0.02 -6.10
CA GLY A 299 -26.34 -0.18 -6.99
C GLY A 299 -25.57 1.12 -7.30
N ALA A 300 -26.25 2.27 -7.35
CA ALA A 300 -25.60 3.56 -7.51
C ALA A 300 -24.68 3.93 -6.33
N LYS A 301 -25.09 3.67 -5.09
CA LYS A 301 -24.27 3.92 -3.89
C LYS A 301 -23.06 2.99 -3.86
N LEU A 302 -23.26 1.71 -4.19
CA LEU A 302 -22.18 0.72 -4.29
C LEU A 302 -21.17 1.12 -5.38
N GLY A 303 -21.64 1.46 -6.58
CA GLY A 303 -20.79 1.91 -7.68
C GLY A 303 -20.01 3.19 -7.35
N ALA A 304 -20.66 4.16 -6.71
CA ALA A 304 -19.99 5.38 -6.23
C ALA A 304 -18.90 5.06 -5.20
N SER A 305 -19.18 4.19 -4.23
CA SER A 305 -18.20 3.79 -3.22
C SER A 305 -17.00 3.04 -3.83
N LEU A 306 -17.24 2.11 -4.76
CA LEU A 306 -16.18 1.38 -5.45
C LEU A 306 -15.31 2.34 -6.27
N THR A 307 -15.94 3.26 -6.99
CA THR A 307 -15.23 4.30 -7.77
C THR A 307 -14.39 5.19 -6.85
N ALA A 308 -14.93 5.58 -5.69
CA ALA A 308 -14.20 6.35 -4.70
C ALA A 308 -12.99 5.58 -4.14
N TYR A 309 -13.13 4.27 -3.85
CA TYR A 309 -12.02 3.43 -3.43
C TYR A 309 -10.93 3.30 -4.51
N ILE A 310 -11.32 3.00 -5.75
CA ILE A 310 -10.38 2.90 -6.89
C ILE A 310 -9.65 4.23 -7.10
N GLY A 311 -10.39 5.34 -7.11
CA GLY A 311 -9.83 6.69 -7.22
C GLY A 311 -8.86 7.00 -6.10
N THR A 312 -9.23 6.70 -4.86
CA THR A 312 -8.38 6.92 -3.68
C THR A 312 -7.09 6.11 -3.77
N TYR A 313 -7.15 4.81 -4.08
CA TYR A 313 -5.95 3.98 -4.22
C TYR A 313 -5.08 4.40 -5.40
N ALA A 314 -5.67 4.81 -6.52
CA ALA A 314 -4.93 5.34 -7.66
C ALA A 314 -4.19 6.63 -7.29
N VAL A 315 -4.84 7.55 -6.56
CA VAL A 315 -4.22 8.79 -6.06
C VAL A 315 -3.09 8.48 -5.08
N LEU A 316 -3.32 7.58 -4.11
CA LEU A 316 -2.29 7.19 -3.14
C LEU A 316 -1.07 6.54 -3.81
N LEU A 317 -1.30 5.66 -4.80
CA LEU A 317 -0.23 5.03 -5.56
C LEU A 317 0.56 6.05 -6.39
N LEU A 318 -0.13 7.00 -7.01
CA LEU A 318 0.49 8.09 -7.76
C LEU A 318 1.31 8.98 -6.83
N ALA A 319 0.75 9.39 -5.69
CA ALA A 319 1.42 10.20 -4.68
C ALA A 319 2.68 9.50 -4.13
N TYR A 320 2.59 8.19 -3.83
CA TYR A 320 3.72 7.38 -3.42
C TYR A 320 4.82 7.37 -4.48
N ARG A 321 4.47 7.13 -5.75
CA ARG A 321 5.43 7.13 -6.87
C ARG A 321 6.12 8.47 -7.06
N ILE A 322 5.37 9.57 -7.01
CA ILE A 322 5.91 10.93 -7.12
C ILE A 322 6.88 11.21 -5.97
N THR A 323 6.48 10.90 -4.74
CA THR A 323 7.32 11.11 -3.54
C THR A 323 8.60 10.28 -3.61
N ALA A 324 8.49 9.00 -3.97
CA ALA A 324 9.65 8.13 -4.15
C ALA A 324 10.59 8.66 -5.25
N ALA A 325 10.05 9.12 -6.38
CA ALA A 325 10.86 9.70 -7.46
C ALA A 325 11.64 10.94 -7.00
N PHE A 326 11.03 11.83 -6.21
CA PHE A 326 11.71 13.00 -5.64
C PHE A 326 12.83 12.62 -4.66
N LEU A 327 12.56 11.68 -3.75
CA LEU A 327 13.56 11.19 -2.80
C LEU A 327 14.75 10.56 -3.53
N VAL A 328 14.49 9.70 -4.52
CA VAL A 328 15.55 9.06 -5.31
C VAL A 328 16.32 10.08 -6.14
N ALA A 329 15.68 11.13 -6.66
CA ALA A 329 16.37 12.20 -7.37
C ALA A 329 17.36 12.95 -6.45
N GLY A 330 16.94 13.34 -5.25
CA GLY A 330 17.82 13.97 -4.25
C GLY A 330 19.00 13.07 -3.83
N LEU A 331 18.73 11.78 -3.61
CA LEU A 331 19.78 10.78 -3.34
C LEU A 331 20.74 10.60 -4.53
N SER A 332 20.22 10.68 -5.75
CA SER A 332 21.03 10.59 -6.97
C SER A 332 21.95 11.80 -7.13
N ALA A 333 21.52 13.00 -6.70
CA ALA A 333 22.41 14.16 -6.61
C ALA A 333 23.57 13.93 -5.62
N TRP A 334 23.29 13.31 -4.47
CA TRP A 334 24.31 12.87 -3.51
C TRP A 334 25.30 11.87 -4.11
N ARG A 335 24.82 10.93 -4.95
CA ARG A 335 25.68 9.97 -5.66
C ARG A 335 26.58 10.66 -6.69
N LEU A 336 26.04 11.59 -7.47
CA LEU A 336 26.80 12.34 -8.48
C LEU A 336 27.91 13.22 -7.88
N LEU A 337 27.77 13.65 -6.61
CA LEU A 337 28.86 14.33 -5.89
C LEU A 337 30.08 13.44 -5.66
N LYS A 338 29.88 12.12 -5.54
CA LYS A 338 30.94 11.12 -5.33
C LYS A 338 31.39 10.46 -6.64
N ALA A 339 30.45 10.20 -7.55
CA ALA A 339 30.64 9.56 -8.83
C ALA A 339 30.04 10.42 -9.95
N PRO A 340 30.74 11.46 -10.43
CA PRO A 340 30.21 12.43 -11.39
C PRO A 340 29.79 11.82 -12.74
N ASP A 341 30.38 10.69 -13.11
CA ASP A 341 30.18 10.02 -14.40
C ASP A 341 29.07 8.96 -14.37
N ASP A 342 28.35 8.82 -13.25
CA ASP A 342 27.19 7.92 -13.13
C ASP A 342 26.01 8.41 -13.99
N ALA A 343 25.90 7.84 -15.20
CA ALA A 343 24.86 8.17 -16.16
C ALA A 343 23.45 7.81 -15.66
N ALA A 344 23.31 6.75 -14.85
CA ALA A 344 22.02 6.33 -14.31
C ALA A 344 21.52 7.32 -13.25
N ALA A 345 22.37 7.70 -12.31
CA ALA A 345 22.05 8.72 -11.31
C ALA A 345 21.71 10.07 -11.96
N ARG A 346 22.41 10.44 -13.04
CA ARG A 346 22.10 11.65 -13.82
C ARG A 346 20.74 11.58 -14.49
N GLY A 347 20.39 10.43 -15.07
CA GLY A 347 19.08 10.18 -15.66
C GLY A 347 17.95 10.33 -14.65
N THR A 348 18.12 9.76 -13.45
CA THR A 348 17.11 9.83 -12.38
C THR A 348 16.97 11.23 -11.80
N LEU A 349 18.07 11.94 -11.55
CA LEU A 349 18.03 13.34 -11.10
C LEU A 349 17.32 14.24 -12.12
N ARG A 350 17.60 14.07 -13.42
CA ARG A 350 16.95 14.82 -14.49
C ARG A 350 15.45 14.57 -14.53
N PHE A 351 15.03 13.31 -14.44
CA PHE A 351 13.61 12.96 -14.39
C PHE A 351 12.91 13.62 -13.20
N GLY A 352 13.49 13.54 -11.99
CA GLY A 352 12.94 14.19 -10.81
C GLY A 352 12.86 15.72 -10.93
N ALA A 353 13.90 16.36 -11.48
CA ALA A 353 13.88 17.81 -11.71
C ALA A 353 12.79 18.23 -12.71
N GLN A 354 12.61 17.48 -13.80
CA GLN A 354 11.55 17.73 -14.79
C GLN A 354 10.15 17.52 -14.20
N LEU A 355 9.98 16.50 -13.35
CA LEU A 355 8.73 16.27 -12.65
C LEU A 355 8.40 17.43 -11.70
N ALA A 356 9.37 17.91 -10.90
CA ALA A 356 9.17 19.11 -10.07
C ALA A 356 8.86 20.35 -10.90
N ALA A 357 9.52 20.51 -12.06
CA ALA A 357 9.31 21.67 -12.93
C ALA A 357 7.86 21.81 -13.40
N VAL A 358 7.11 20.70 -13.47
CA VAL A 358 5.68 20.68 -13.81
C VAL A 358 4.80 20.75 -12.56
N LEU A 359 5.13 19.98 -11.52
CA LEU A 359 4.27 19.86 -10.34
C LEU A 359 4.29 21.11 -9.44
N VAL A 360 5.44 21.80 -9.32
CA VAL A 360 5.54 22.99 -8.45
C VAL A 360 4.64 24.14 -8.94
N PRO A 361 4.60 24.50 -10.25
CA PRO A 361 3.63 25.47 -10.75
C PRO A 361 2.17 25.11 -10.49
N LEU A 362 1.80 23.83 -10.68
CA LEU A 362 0.44 23.36 -10.39
C LEU A 362 0.09 23.51 -8.90
N GLN A 363 1.05 23.25 -8.01
CA GLN A 363 0.86 23.44 -6.57
C GLN A 363 0.70 24.92 -6.20
N ILE A 364 1.40 25.84 -6.88
CA ILE A 364 1.25 27.29 -6.67
C ILE A 364 -0.17 27.73 -7.04
N LEU A 365 -0.69 27.28 -8.19
CA LEU A 365 -2.07 27.57 -8.61
C LEU A 365 -3.10 27.00 -7.63
N ALA A 366 -2.92 25.76 -7.18
CA ALA A 366 -3.79 25.16 -6.18
C ALA A 366 -3.73 25.91 -4.83
N GLY A 367 -2.54 26.40 -4.46
CA GLY A 367 -2.33 27.21 -3.26
C GLY A 367 -3.05 28.57 -3.32
N ASP A 368 -3.03 29.24 -4.48
CA ASP A 368 -3.75 30.49 -4.71
C ASP A 368 -5.27 30.31 -4.53
N LEU A 369 -5.84 29.29 -5.19
CA LEU A 369 -7.26 28.93 -5.03
C LEU A 369 -7.63 28.62 -3.58
N HIS A 370 -6.76 27.93 -2.85
CA HIS A 370 -6.96 27.67 -1.43
C HIS A 370 -6.85 28.95 -0.57
N GLY A 371 -5.97 29.88 -0.95
CA GLY A 371 -5.84 31.20 -0.33
C GLY A 371 -7.11 32.01 -0.45
N LEU A 372 -7.73 32.05 -1.64
CA LEU A 372 -9.02 32.71 -1.87
C LEU A 372 -10.14 32.13 -0.99
N ASN A 373 -10.24 30.80 -0.94
CA ASN A 373 -11.20 30.12 -0.09
C ASN A 373 -10.96 30.41 1.42
N THR A 374 -9.70 30.56 1.81
CA THR A 374 -9.33 30.91 3.19
C THR A 374 -9.66 32.37 3.49
N LEU A 375 -9.49 33.28 2.53
CA LEU A 375 -9.90 34.68 2.67
C LEU A 375 -11.41 34.79 2.91
N GLU A 376 -12.22 33.99 2.20
CA GLU A 376 -13.67 34.00 2.34
C GLU A 376 -14.13 33.46 3.71
N HIS A 377 -13.59 32.32 4.14
CA HIS A 377 -14.10 31.60 5.31
C HIS A 377 -13.30 31.80 6.61
N GLN A 378 -12.04 32.21 6.52
CA GLN A 378 -11.13 32.41 7.66
C GLN A 378 -10.25 33.67 7.48
N PRO A 379 -10.84 34.86 7.25
CA PRO A 379 -10.09 36.07 6.90
C PRO A 379 -9.07 36.51 7.97
N ALA A 380 -9.32 36.26 9.25
CA ALA A 380 -8.36 36.51 10.33
C ALA A 380 -7.04 35.75 10.14
N LYS A 381 -7.09 34.56 9.52
CA LYS A 381 -5.90 33.77 9.17
C LYS A 381 -5.09 34.48 8.09
N ILE A 382 -5.75 35.00 7.06
CA ILE A 382 -5.08 35.75 5.99
C ILE A 382 -4.46 37.04 6.53
N ALA A 383 -5.17 37.75 7.42
CA ALA A 383 -4.61 38.92 8.10
C ALA A 383 -3.32 38.57 8.87
N ALA A 384 -3.30 37.45 9.59
CA ALA A 384 -2.11 36.96 10.28
C ALA A 384 -1.00 36.49 9.33
N VAL A 385 -1.34 35.86 8.21
CA VAL A 385 -0.39 35.46 7.15
C VAL A 385 0.32 36.68 6.57
N GLU A 386 -0.40 37.79 6.34
CA GLU A 386 0.17 39.02 5.81
C GLU A 386 0.73 39.96 6.89
N ALA A 387 0.58 39.61 8.19
CA ALA A 387 0.80 40.53 9.30
C ALA A 387 0.14 41.89 9.09
N LEU A 388 -1.11 41.85 8.62
CA LEU A 388 -1.93 43.02 8.36
C LEU A 388 -2.69 43.38 9.64
N TRP A 389 -2.35 44.50 10.26
CA TRP A 389 -2.96 44.95 11.51
C TRP A 389 -4.29 45.66 11.29
N GLU A 390 -4.29 46.67 10.42
CA GLU A 390 -5.46 47.49 10.09
C GLU A 390 -6.07 47.09 8.74
N THR A 391 -7.38 47.25 8.62
CA THR A 391 -8.10 47.05 7.35
C THR A 391 -7.73 48.18 6.38
N GLN A 392 -7.32 47.81 5.17
CA GLN A 392 -6.97 48.78 4.15
C GLN A 392 -7.24 48.28 2.74
N GLU A 393 -7.61 49.20 1.85
CA GLU A 393 -7.70 48.98 0.41
C GLU A 393 -6.30 48.99 -0.20
N GLY A 394 -6.03 48.04 -1.11
CA GLY A 394 -4.73 47.95 -1.76
C GLY A 394 -3.59 47.56 -0.81
N ALA A 395 -3.88 46.64 0.13
CA ALA A 395 -2.92 46.15 1.11
C ALA A 395 -1.58 45.68 0.48
N PRO A 396 -0.43 46.02 1.08
CA PRO A 396 0.87 45.61 0.61
C PRO A 396 1.14 44.14 0.90
N LEU A 397 1.94 43.49 0.04
CA LEU A 397 2.47 42.15 0.31
C LEU A 397 3.70 42.27 1.20
N VAL A 398 3.62 41.76 2.42
CA VAL A 398 4.74 41.85 3.38
C VAL A 398 5.71 40.70 3.12
N LEU A 399 6.79 40.95 2.38
CA LEU A 399 7.79 39.92 2.08
C LEU A 399 8.56 39.51 3.33
N PHE A 400 8.88 40.47 4.20
CA PHE A 400 9.54 40.23 5.47
C PHE A 400 9.10 41.28 6.50
N ALA A 401 8.95 40.86 7.74
CA ALA A 401 8.77 41.71 8.91
C ALA A 401 9.04 40.88 10.17
N ILE A 402 9.21 41.55 11.30
CA ILE A 402 9.07 40.94 12.61
C ILE A 402 7.77 41.49 13.20
N PRO A 403 6.66 40.73 13.14
CA PRO A 403 5.38 41.14 13.71
C PRO A 403 5.47 41.18 15.23
N ASP A 404 4.90 42.23 15.82
CA ASP A 404 4.82 42.44 17.26
C ASP A 404 3.34 42.52 17.67
N ASP A 405 2.79 41.40 18.17
CA ASP A 405 1.38 41.27 18.55
C ASP A 405 0.97 42.24 19.65
N ASP A 406 1.89 42.56 20.59
CA ASP A 406 1.62 43.47 21.71
C ASP A 406 1.54 44.91 21.23
N LYS A 407 2.43 45.30 20.32
CA LYS A 407 2.49 46.67 19.77
C LYS A 407 1.69 46.87 18.49
N ARG A 408 1.12 45.80 17.95
CA ARG A 408 0.34 45.77 16.69
C ARG A 408 1.05 46.46 15.53
N LEU A 409 2.33 46.12 15.33
CA LEU A 409 3.14 46.71 14.28
C LEU A 409 4.16 45.73 13.70
N ASN A 410 4.60 46.03 12.48
CA ASN A 410 5.62 45.28 11.77
C ASN A 410 6.98 45.99 11.88
N ARG A 411 7.95 45.38 12.55
CA ARG A 411 9.32 45.90 12.59
C ARG A 411 10.11 45.43 11.37
N PHE A 412 10.95 46.31 10.81
CA PHE A 412 11.82 46.01 9.65
C PHE A 412 11.06 45.49 8.42
N ALA A 413 9.87 46.03 8.16
CA ALA A 413 9.00 45.57 7.10
C ALA A 413 9.59 45.83 5.70
N VAL A 414 9.56 44.80 4.86
CA VAL A 414 9.87 44.87 3.42
C VAL A 414 8.58 44.54 2.69
N GLU A 415 8.03 45.52 1.99
CA GLU A 415 6.67 45.48 1.46
C GLU A 415 6.63 45.77 -0.03
N VAL A 416 5.78 45.04 -0.76
CA VAL A 416 5.44 45.36 -2.15
C VAL A 416 4.09 46.07 -2.15
N PRO A 417 4.03 47.36 -2.55
CA PRO A 417 2.78 48.12 -2.57
C PRO A 417 1.68 47.39 -3.35
N ARG A 418 0.48 47.28 -2.77
CA ARG A 418 -0.70 46.63 -3.37
C ARG A 418 -0.53 45.15 -3.75
N GLY A 419 0.57 44.51 -3.33
CA GLY A 419 0.87 43.14 -3.70
C GLY A 419 -0.09 42.12 -3.08
N ALA A 420 -0.43 42.27 -1.79
CA ALA A 420 -1.33 41.34 -1.11
C ALA A 420 -2.74 41.45 -1.67
N ALA A 421 -3.23 42.67 -1.91
CA ALA A 421 -4.50 42.89 -2.59
C ALA A 421 -4.54 42.20 -3.97
N LEU A 422 -3.49 42.38 -4.78
CA LEU A 422 -3.43 41.74 -6.11
C LEU A 422 -3.44 40.21 -6.02
N VAL A 423 -2.69 39.60 -5.11
CA VAL A 423 -2.61 38.14 -5.01
C VAL A 423 -3.88 37.55 -4.40
N LEU A 424 -4.37 38.12 -3.30
CA LEU A 424 -5.44 37.54 -2.49
C LEU A 424 -6.85 37.96 -2.94
N THR A 425 -6.97 38.99 -3.78
CA THR A 425 -8.27 39.43 -4.32
C THR A 425 -8.31 39.50 -5.84
N HIS A 426 -7.17 39.28 -6.51
CA HIS A 426 -6.98 39.48 -7.96
C HIS A 426 -7.30 40.91 -8.41
N ARG A 427 -7.25 41.88 -7.49
CA ARG A 427 -7.50 43.31 -7.72
C ARG A 427 -6.48 44.16 -6.96
N ILE A 428 -5.96 45.21 -7.59
CA ILE A 428 -4.94 46.10 -6.99
C ILE A 428 -5.51 47.01 -5.89
N ASP A 429 -6.82 47.18 -5.87
CA ASP A 429 -7.62 48.01 -4.97
C ASP A 429 -8.49 47.16 -4.03
N GLY A 430 -8.31 45.84 -4.01
CA GLY A 430 -9.05 44.96 -3.11
C GLY A 430 -8.82 45.32 -1.63
N GLU A 431 -9.91 45.36 -0.86
CA GLU A 431 -9.86 45.53 0.59
C GLU A 431 -9.50 44.21 1.27
N LEU A 432 -8.52 44.25 2.17
CA LEU A 432 -8.22 43.14 3.08
C LEU A 432 -8.48 43.59 4.51
N LYS A 433 -9.23 42.75 5.26
CA LYS A 433 -9.49 42.98 6.68
C LYS A 433 -8.23 42.75 7.49
N GLY A 434 -7.83 43.75 8.27
CA GLY A 434 -6.74 43.63 9.22
C GLY A 434 -7.13 42.82 10.44
N ILE A 435 -6.14 42.37 11.20
CA ILE A 435 -6.36 41.51 12.36
C ILE A 435 -7.19 42.19 13.46
N ASP A 436 -7.08 43.52 13.56
CA ASP A 436 -7.79 44.33 14.55
C ASP A 436 -9.31 44.36 14.33
N ALA A 437 -9.77 44.00 13.14
CA ALA A 437 -11.20 43.85 12.84
C ALA A 437 -11.81 42.59 13.49
N PHE A 438 -10.98 41.68 14.03
CA PHE A 438 -11.42 40.41 14.59
C PHE A 438 -11.20 40.37 16.09
N LYS A 439 -12.29 40.09 16.84
CA LYS A 439 -12.24 39.94 18.29
C LYS A 439 -11.37 38.75 18.74
N ASP A 440 -11.48 37.64 18.01
CA ASP A 440 -10.72 36.42 18.24
C ASP A 440 -9.86 36.15 17.01
N HIS A 441 -8.55 36.11 17.20
CA HIS A 441 -7.59 35.94 16.11
C HIS A 441 -6.40 35.09 16.54
N PRO A 442 -5.67 34.48 15.58
CA PRO A 442 -4.45 33.75 15.90
C PRO A 442 -3.31 34.70 16.25
N GLN A 443 -2.24 34.16 16.83
CA GLN A 443 -0.97 34.89 16.96
C GLN A 443 -0.37 35.13 15.58
N VAL A 444 0.11 36.36 15.33
CA VAL A 444 0.54 36.75 13.98
C VAL A 444 1.89 36.14 13.64
N ALA A 445 2.89 36.33 14.51
CA ALA A 445 4.26 35.94 14.21
C ALA A 445 4.43 34.46 13.80
N PRO A 446 3.87 33.46 14.51
CA PRO A 446 4.04 32.05 14.12
C PRO A 446 3.40 31.73 12.76
N VAL A 447 2.22 32.29 12.48
CA VAL A 447 1.50 32.09 11.21
C VAL A 447 2.25 32.76 10.06
N PHE A 448 2.70 34.00 10.27
CA PHE A 448 3.48 34.79 9.34
C PHE A 448 4.76 34.07 8.91
N PHE A 449 5.58 33.61 9.87
CA PHE A 449 6.83 32.93 9.55
C PHE A 449 6.61 31.54 8.94
N ALA A 450 5.63 30.78 9.43
CA ALA A 450 5.30 29.47 8.85
C ALA A 450 4.89 29.61 7.36
N PHE A 451 4.08 30.62 7.03
CA PHE A 451 3.71 30.88 5.64
C PHE A 451 4.93 31.23 4.76
N ARG A 452 5.85 32.04 5.26
CA ARG A 452 7.07 32.41 4.53
C ARG A 452 8.03 31.26 4.32
N VAL A 453 8.15 30.36 5.30
CA VAL A 453 8.89 29.11 5.13
C VAL A 453 8.23 28.25 4.04
N MET A 454 6.90 28.10 4.07
CA MET A 454 6.16 27.32 3.06
C MET A 454 6.36 27.89 1.65
N VAL A 455 6.08 29.18 1.44
CA VAL A 455 6.19 29.85 0.13
C VAL A 455 7.64 29.91 -0.32
N GLY A 456 8.56 30.29 0.57
CA GLY A 456 9.99 30.36 0.27
C GLY A 456 10.56 29.02 -0.19
N MET A 457 10.19 27.93 0.48
CA MET A 457 10.58 26.58 0.06
C MET A 457 9.99 26.21 -1.30
N GLY A 458 8.72 26.55 -1.56
CA GLY A 458 8.09 26.35 -2.87
C GLY A 458 8.80 27.08 -4.00
N VAL A 459 9.14 28.36 -3.80
CA VAL A 459 9.88 29.18 -4.78
C VAL A 459 11.29 28.63 -5.01
N LEU A 460 12.01 28.26 -3.95
CA LEU A 460 13.35 27.66 -4.08
C LEU A 460 13.31 26.33 -4.82
N MET A 461 12.30 25.50 -4.56
CA MET A 461 12.07 24.25 -5.31
C MET A 461 11.77 24.52 -6.80
N LEU A 462 10.99 25.56 -7.11
CA LEU A 462 10.71 25.96 -8.48
C LEU A 462 11.99 26.37 -9.21
N ILE A 463 12.74 27.30 -8.63
CA ILE A 463 14.00 27.80 -9.21
C ILE A 463 14.97 26.63 -9.43
N LEU A 464 15.12 25.75 -8.43
CA LEU A 464 16.04 24.62 -8.49
C LEU A 464 15.62 23.60 -9.56
N SER A 465 14.32 23.29 -9.65
CA SER A 465 13.80 22.33 -10.63
C SER A 465 13.85 22.84 -12.07
N TRP A 466 13.54 24.12 -12.30
CA TRP A 466 13.62 24.75 -13.62
C TRP A 466 15.06 24.93 -14.10
N SER A 467 15.93 25.46 -13.23
CA SER A 467 17.37 25.62 -13.54
C SER A 467 18.04 24.26 -13.77
N GLY A 468 17.73 23.25 -12.95
CA GLY A 468 18.23 21.91 -13.14
C GLY A 468 17.73 21.26 -14.42
N SER A 469 16.46 21.43 -14.80
CA SER A 469 15.91 20.85 -16.03
C SER A 469 16.63 21.33 -17.31
N PHE A 470 17.20 22.54 -17.28
CA PHE A 470 18.01 23.09 -18.37
C PHE A 470 19.49 22.68 -18.27
N VAL A 471 20.08 22.76 -17.07
CA VAL A 471 21.52 22.52 -16.82
C VAL A 471 21.89 21.03 -16.75
N LEU A 472 20.97 20.14 -16.38
CA LEU A 472 21.18 18.68 -16.32
C LEU A 472 21.33 18.02 -17.72
N ARG A 473 21.32 18.81 -18.79
CA ARG A 473 21.67 18.40 -20.16
C ARG A 473 23.20 18.38 -20.38
N SER A 474 23.98 19.02 -19.52
CA SER A 474 25.45 19.11 -19.59
C SER A 474 26.11 18.75 -18.24
N ARG A 475 27.41 19.02 -18.09
CA ARG A 475 28.16 18.71 -16.86
C ARG A 475 27.64 19.57 -15.71
N THR A 476 26.93 18.96 -14.77
CA THR A 476 26.28 19.66 -13.66
C THR A 476 27.30 20.18 -12.65
N PRO A 477 27.27 21.48 -12.29
CA PRO A 477 28.22 22.04 -11.33
C PRO A 477 27.95 21.49 -9.92
N ARG A 478 29.03 21.33 -9.13
CA ARG A 478 28.95 20.69 -7.80
C ARG A 478 28.03 21.41 -6.82
N TRP A 479 27.96 22.74 -6.88
CA TRP A 479 27.07 23.52 -6.02
C TRP A 479 25.59 23.20 -6.27
N LEU A 480 25.22 22.94 -7.55
CA LEU A 480 23.85 22.60 -7.92
C LEU A 480 23.49 21.19 -7.45
N LEU A 481 24.44 20.25 -7.51
CA LEU A 481 24.26 18.91 -6.94
C LEU A 481 24.09 18.96 -5.41
N TRP A 482 24.85 19.80 -4.71
CA TRP A 482 24.65 20.05 -3.28
C TRP A 482 23.29 20.68 -2.98
N ALA A 483 22.81 21.59 -3.83
CA ALA A 483 21.47 22.16 -3.70
C ALA A 483 20.38 21.08 -3.86
N PHE A 484 20.42 20.27 -4.92
CA PHE A 484 19.48 19.15 -5.09
C PHE A 484 19.52 18.14 -3.95
N ALA A 485 20.71 17.81 -3.46
CA ALA A 485 20.90 16.95 -2.30
C ALA A 485 20.27 17.54 -1.02
N GLY A 486 20.51 18.83 -0.75
CA GLY A 486 19.97 19.52 0.43
C GLY A 486 18.45 19.67 0.39
N PHE A 487 17.87 19.81 -0.80
CA PHE A 487 16.42 19.95 -1.00
C PHE A 487 15.67 18.61 -1.04
N THR A 488 16.31 17.48 -0.74
CA THR A 488 15.64 16.16 -0.74
C THR A 488 14.38 16.13 0.14
N PHE A 489 14.38 16.86 1.27
CA PHE A 489 13.26 16.92 2.21
C PHE A 489 12.49 18.25 2.18
N SER A 490 12.73 19.09 1.17
CA SER A 490 12.12 20.42 1.09
C SER A 490 10.60 20.38 1.10
N GLY A 491 10.01 19.38 0.43
CA GLY A 491 8.56 19.17 0.41
C GLY A 491 7.99 18.88 1.80
N TRP A 492 8.70 18.14 2.67
CA TRP A 492 8.23 17.86 4.03
C TRP A 492 8.26 19.12 4.89
N ILE A 493 9.32 19.93 4.75
CA ILE A 493 9.41 21.22 5.43
C ILE A 493 8.26 22.13 5.00
N ALA A 494 7.99 22.23 3.70
CA ALA A 494 6.88 23.04 3.18
C ALA A 494 5.51 22.54 3.67
N VAL A 495 5.29 21.23 3.71
CA VAL A 495 4.04 20.63 4.23
C VAL A 495 3.87 20.90 5.73
N LEU A 496 4.92 20.72 6.53
CA LEU A 496 4.87 21.01 7.97
C LEU A 496 4.60 22.50 8.23
N ALA A 497 5.25 23.38 7.48
CA ALA A 497 5.03 24.82 7.57
C ALA A 497 3.57 25.18 7.19
N GLY A 498 3.04 24.61 6.10
CA GLY A 498 1.64 24.79 5.72
C GLY A 498 0.64 24.24 6.74
N TRP A 499 0.97 23.14 7.40
CA TRP A 499 0.18 22.60 8.50
C TRP A 499 0.18 23.54 9.72
N LEU A 500 1.33 24.12 10.06
CA LEU A 500 1.41 25.15 11.12
C LEU A 500 0.57 26.39 10.78
N VAL A 501 0.60 26.87 9.53
CA VAL A 501 -0.27 27.97 9.08
C VAL A 501 -1.75 27.60 9.26
N THR A 502 -2.11 26.37 8.93
CA THR A 502 -3.49 25.90 9.01
C THR A 502 -3.97 25.79 10.44
N GLU A 503 -3.18 25.18 11.31
CA GLU A 503 -3.57 24.85 12.69
C GLU A 503 -3.42 26.04 13.64
N ILE A 504 -2.29 26.74 13.60
CA ILE A 504 -2.09 27.95 14.41
C ILE A 504 -2.99 29.07 13.90
N GLY A 505 -3.09 29.24 12.58
CA GLY A 505 -3.89 30.29 11.98
C GLY A 505 -5.40 30.14 12.20
N ARG A 506 -5.86 28.98 12.67
CA ARG A 506 -7.26 28.73 13.04
C ARG A 506 -7.53 29.03 14.52
N GLN A 507 -6.48 29.15 15.35
CA GLN A 507 -6.65 29.51 16.76
C GLN A 507 -7.35 30.87 16.91
N PRO A 508 -8.16 31.08 17.96
CA PRO A 508 -8.39 30.18 19.10
C PRO A 508 -9.48 29.11 18.86
N TRP A 509 -9.85 28.83 17.61
CA TRP A 509 -10.96 27.94 17.30
C TRP A 509 -10.51 26.48 17.17
N LEU A 510 -11.35 25.54 17.64
CA LEU A 510 -11.36 24.11 17.30
C LEU A 510 -12.34 23.79 16.16
N VAL A 511 -13.44 24.54 16.09
CA VAL A 511 -14.32 24.61 14.93
C VAL A 511 -14.58 26.10 14.70
N SER A 512 -14.15 26.62 13.55
CA SER A 512 -14.14 28.07 13.26
C SER A 512 -15.51 28.70 13.52
N GLY A 513 -15.57 29.67 14.43
CA GLY A 513 -16.79 30.38 14.81
C GLY A 513 -17.79 29.60 15.68
N ILE A 514 -17.50 28.34 16.03
CA ILE A 514 -18.43 27.44 16.76
C ILE A 514 -17.87 27.01 18.11
N LEU A 515 -16.64 26.47 18.14
CA LEU A 515 -16.05 25.87 19.34
C LEU A 515 -14.62 26.38 19.50
N ARG A 516 -14.28 26.92 20.67
CA ARG A 516 -12.90 27.35 20.96
C ARG A 516 -12.06 26.21 21.51
N THR A 517 -10.76 26.27 21.26
CA THR A 517 -9.79 25.31 21.80
C THR A 517 -9.84 25.28 23.32
N ALA A 518 -10.01 26.44 23.96
CA ALA A 518 -10.12 26.56 25.42
C ALA A 518 -11.33 25.81 26.00
N ASP A 519 -12.43 25.71 25.25
CA ASP A 519 -13.68 25.07 25.70
C ASP A 519 -13.60 23.53 25.57
N ALA A 520 -12.60 23.02 24.86
CA ALA A 520 -12.42 21.59 24.58
C ALA A 520 -11.31 20.93 25.40
N VAL A 521 -10.66 21.67 26.31
CA VAL A 521 -9.59 21.14 27.17
C VAL A 521 -10.21 20.33 28.32
N GLY A 522 -9.89 19.04 28.42
CA GLY A 522 -10.31 18.21 29.55
C GLY A 522 -9.49 18.47 30.82
N ASP A 523 -9.92 17.92 31.96
CA ASP A 523 -9.36 18.15 33.31
C ASP A 523 -7.92 17.59 33.54
N ALA A 524 -7.20 17.23 32.48
CA ALA A 524 -5.85 16.70 32.57
C ALA A 524 -4.87 17.81 33.01
N GLY A 525 -4.33 17.71 34.22
CA GLY A 525 -3.35 18.67 34.74
C GLY A 525 -2.12 18.83 33.83
N GLY A 526 -1.59 20.06 33.75
CA GLY A 526 -0.51 20.44 32.82
C GLY A 526 0.75 19.58 32.91
N ALA A 527 1.05 18.98 34.07
CA ALA A 527 2.14 18.03 34.23
C ALA A 527 1.92 16.72 33.44
N LYS A 528 0.69 16.19 33.38
CA LYS A 528 0.36 14.99 32.61
C LYS A 528 0.42 15.26 31.11
N LEU A 529 -0.09 16.42 30.67
CA LEU A 529 0.00 16.86 29.28
C LEU A 529 1.45 17.12 28.85
N GLY A 530 2.25 17.77 29.70
CA GLY A 530 3.68 17.99 29.45
C GLY A 530 4.46 16.68 29.38
N ALA A 531 4.17 15.72 30.26
CA ALA A 531 4.80 14.41 30.25
C ALA A 531 4.44 13.61 28.99
N SER A 532 3.17 13.58 28.58
CA SER A 532 2.75 12.88 27.37
C SER A 532 3.32 13.52 26.10
N LEU A 533 3.31 14.85 26.00
CA LEU A 533 3.89 15.57 24.87
C LEU A 533 5.41 15.37 24.80
N THR A 534 6.11 15.43 25.94
CA THR A 534 7.56 15.17 26.00
C THR A 534 7.88 13.74 25.58
N ALA A 535 7.09 12.76 26.03
CA ALA A 535 7.24 11.38 25.61
C ALA A 535 7.00 11.22 24.11
N TYR A 536 5.98 11.88 23.55
CA TYR A 536 5.70 11.87 22.11
C TYR A 536 6.82 12.52 21.30
N ILE A 537 7.23 13.74 21.64
CA ILE A 537 8.32 14.46 20.94
C ILE A 537 9.62 13.68 21.04
N GLY A 538 9.97 13.18 22.23
CA GLY A 538 11.16 12.37 22.44
C GLY A 538 11.16 11.11 21.58
N THR A 539 10.03 10.39 21.54
CA THR A 539 9.87 9.19 20.72
C THR A 539 10.05 9.52 19.23
N TYR A 540 9.35 10.54 18.72
CA TYR A 540 9.46 10.92 17.31
C TYR A 540 10.83 11.48 16.94
N ALA A 541 11.50 12.22 17.84
CA ALA A 541 12.86 12.70 17.62
C ALA A 541 13.86 11.54 17.52
N VAL A 542 13.74 10.54 18.39
CA VAL A 542 14.55 9.31 18.33
C VAL A 542 14.30 8.56 17.02
N LEU A 543 13.03 8.40 16.61
CA LEU A 543 12.68 7.74 15.36
C LEU A 543 13.20 8.49 14.14
N LEU A 544 13.08 9.82 14.11
CA LEU A 544 13.58 10.65 13.01
C LEU A 544 15.11 10.60 12.93
N LEU A 545 15.80 10.67 14.08
CA LEU A 545 17.26 10.57 14.12
C LEU A 545 17.72 9.19 13.67
N ALA A 546 17.06 8.11 14.13
CA ALA A 546 17.31 6.76 13.66
C ALA A 546 17.09 6.64 12.14
N TYR A 547 16.01 7.21 11.60
CA TYR A 547 15.72 7.23 10.17
C TYR A 547 16.80 7.99 9.37
N MET A 548 17.17 9.20 9.79
CA MET A 548 18.21 10.01 9.13
C MET A 548 19.60 9.37 9.18
N VAL A 549 19.98 8.79 10.32
CA VAL A 549 21.22 8.01 10.44
C VAL A 549 21.16 6.81 9.48
N THR A 550 19.99 6.20 9.26
CA THR A 550 19.82 5.06 8.33
C THR A 550 19.97 5.48 6.89
N LEU A 551 19.29 6.55 6.48
CA LEU A 551 19.42 7.09 5.13
C LEU A 551 20.86 7.51 4.82
N THR A 552 21.52 8.22 5.73
CA THR A 552 22.91 8.66 5.54
C THR A 552 23.90 7.50 5.50
N HIS A 553 23.69 6.44 6.30
CA HIS A 553 24.49 5.22 6.24
C HIS A 553 24.28 4.47 4.90
N MET A 554 23.03 4.34 4.44
CA MET A 554 22.69 3.71 3.16
C MET A 554 23.19 4.50 1.94
N ALA A 555 23.30 5.83 2.03
CA ALA A 555 23.86 6.66 0.96
C ALA A 555 25.40 6.70 0.94
N ARG A 556 26.04 6.20 2.00
CA ARG A 556 27.51 6.10 2.11
C ARG A 556 28.06 4.75 1.66
N LYS A 557 27.27 3.67 1.77
CA LYS A 557 27.49 2.39 1.10
C LYS A 557 26.95 2.44 -0.33
#